data_AF-A0AA40C725-F1
#
_entry.id   AF-A0AA40C725-F1
#
_cell.length_a   1.000
_cell.length_b   1.000
_cell.length_c   1.000
_cell.angle_alpha   90.00
_cell.angle_beta   90.00
_cell.angle_gamma   90.00
#
_symmetry.space_group_name_H-M   'P 1'
#
loop_
_entity.id
_entity.type
_entity.pdbx_description
1 polymer ?
#
loop_
_entity_poly.entity_id
_entity_poly.type
_entity_poly.pdbx_seq_one_letter_code
_entity_poly.pdbx_strand_id
1 'polypeptide(L)'
;MVSLHLLSFTAIAALTVAQSPTPSPSPTTTGIFVVSTRLPYDAAVARCRELGANIYPVPLTPTDPVYDFVGSQPEGRYWIMRRGGRTCTCIRNIRDGSDVQLDEAICGDLNPAVCGSF
;
A
#
# COMPACT_ATOMS: atom_id res chain seq x y z
N MET A 1 51.71 28.52 -48.83
CA MET A 1 50.63 27.53 -48.67
C MET A 1 49.99 27.76 -47.30
N VAL A 2 48.66 27.77 -47.27
CA VAL A 2 47.79 28.41 -46.28
C VAL A 2 47.85 27.75 -44.91
N SER A 3 48.00 28.57 -43.87
CA SER A 3 47.83 28.23 -42.46
C SER A 3 46.33 28.23 -42.13
N LEU A 4 45.81 27.14 -41.57
CA LEU A 4 44.45 27.05 -41.07
C LEU A 4 44.49 26.68 -39.58
N HIS A 5 44.08 27.63 -38.74
CA HIS A 5 43.72 27.38 -37.35
C HIS A 5 42.38 26.64 -37.31
N LEU A 6 42.34 25.51 -36.62
CA LEU A 6 41.11 24.99 -36.04
C LEU A 6 41.26 24.93 -34.52
N LEU A 7 40.46 25.77 -33.88
CA LEU A 7 39.99 25.64 -32.51
C LEU A 7 39.47 24.21 -32.30
N SER A 8 39.62 23.65 -31.09
CA SER A 8 38.43 23.32 -30.29
C SER A 8 38.64 22.40 -29.07
N PHE A 9 37.91 22.79 -28.02
CA PHE A 9 37.23 22.02 -26.98
C PHE A 9 38.04 21.26 -25.92
N THR A 10 38.11 21.90 -24.74
CA THR A 10 38.23 21.35 -23.40
C THR A 10 37.26 20.20 -23.17
N ALA A 11 37.75 19.03 -22.76
CA ALA A 11 36.94 17.96 -22.19
C ALA A 11 37.23 17.86 -20.68
N ILE A 12 36.27 18.30 -19.86
CA ILE A 12 36.26 18.07 -18.41
C ILE A 12 35.76 16.65 -18.19
N ALA A 13 36.61 15.75 -17.71
CA ALA A 13 36.18 14.41 -17.29
C ALA A 13 35.43 14.51 -15.95
N ALA A 14 34.11 14.37 -15.97
CA ALA A 14 33.30 14.23 -14.78
C ALA A 14 33.43 12.80 -14.24
N LEU A 15 33.88 12.66 -12.97
CA LEU A 15 33.82 11.40 -12.24
C LEU A 15 32.37 11.05 -11.90
N THR A 16 31.85 9.96 -12.45
CA THR A 16 30.58 9.39 -12.00
C THR A 16 30.88 8.29 -10.98
N VAL A 17 30.63 8.57 -9.70
CA VAL A 17 30.62 7.55 -8.65
C VAL A 17 29.39 6.68 -8.85
N ALA A 18 29.58 5.41 -9.20
CA ALA A 18 28.52 4.40 -9.20
C ALA A 18 28.11 4.14 -7.74
N GLN A 19 27.05 4.82 -7.28
CA GLN A 19 26.41 4.49 -6.01
C GLN A 19 25.63 3.19 -6.21
N SER A 20 26.07 2.12 -5.56
CA SER A 20 25.30 0.87 -5.46
C SER A 20 23.91 1.18 -4.88
N PRO A 21 22.83 0.59 -5.41
CA PRO A 21 21.52 0.75 -4.79
C PRO A 21 21.58 0.17 -3.38
N THR A 22 21.53 1.03 -2.38
CA THR A 22 21.26 0.62 -1.00
C THR A 22 19.92 -0.12 -1.02
N PRO A 23 19.82 -1.34 -0.48
CA PRO A 23 18.51 -1.94 -0.26
C PRO A 23 17.75 -1.02 0.68
N SER A 24 16.72 -0.33 0.16
CA SER A 24 15.72 0.31 1.02
C SER A 24 15.18 -0.78 1.95
N PRO A 25 15.09 -0.55 3.27
CA PRO A 25 14.37 -1.46 4.12
C PRO A 25 12.95 -1.56 3.58
N SER A 26 12.55 -2.74 3.09
CA SER A 26 11.14 -3.03 2.88
C SER A 26 10.43 -2.77 4.20
N PRO A 27 9.34 -1.98 4.25
CA PRO A 27 8.58 -1.85 5.47
C PRO A 27 8.17 -3.27 5.87
N THR A 28 8.72 -3.75 6.98
CA THR A 28 8.31 -5.04 7.50
C THR A 28 6.88 -4.83 7.95
N THR A 29 5.93 -5.48 7.29
CA THR A 29 4.49 -5.48 7.59
C THR A 29 4.21 -6.22 8.90
N THR A 30 5.01 -5.97 9.95
CA THR A 30 4.85 -6.54 11.27
C THR A 30 3.57 -5.96 11.87
N GLY A 31 2.57 -6.81 12.05
CA GLY A 31 1.35 -6.45 12.76
C GLY A 31 0.11 -6.24 11.90
N ILE A 32 0.18 -6.30 10.55
CA ILE A 32 -1.03 -6.33 9.69
C ILE A 32 -1.48 -7.78 9.50
N PHE A 33 -2.77 -8.06 9.66
CA PHE A 33 -3.36 -9.37 9.42
C PHE A 33 -4.82 -9.30 8.98
N VAL A 34 -5.34 -10.38 8.41
CA VAL A 34 -6.76 -10.50 8.04
C VAL A 34 -7.54 -11.27 9.10
N VAL A 35 -8.65 -10.70 9.55
CA VAL A 35 -9.75 -11.46 10.16
C VAL A 35 -10.62 -11.98 9.03
N SER A 36 -10.49 -13.28 8.74
CA SER A 36 -11.15 -13.93 7.59
C SER A 36 -12.65 -14.13 7.78
N THR A 37 -13.13 -14.11 9.02
CA THR A 37 -14.56 -14.15 9.34
C THR A 37 -15.25 -12.94 8.70
N ARG A 38 -16.24 -13.20 7.84
CA ARG A 38 -17.01 -12.14 7.19
C ARG A 38 -18.02 -11.56 8.17
N LEU A 39 -17.88 -10.28 8.46
CA LEU A 39 -18.68 -9.58 9.47
C LEU A 39 -19.18 -8.24 8.90
N PRO A 40 -20.30 -7.71 9.42
CA PRO A 40 -20.64 -6.31 9.19
C PRO A 40 -19.57 -5.42 9.82
N TYR A 41 -19.46 -4.18 9.33
CA TYR A 41 -18.36 -3.28 9.68
C TYR A 41 -18.13 -3.13 11.19
N ASP A 42 -19.18 -2.81 11.95
CA ASP A 42 -19.04 -2.57 13.40
C ASP A 42 -18.57 -3.82 14.16
N ALA A 43 -19.03 -5.01 13.73
CA ALA A 43 -18.60 -6.28 14.31
C ALA A 43 -17.16 -6.63 13.92
N ALA A 44 -16.73 -6.30 12.70
CA ALA A 44 -15.33 -6.42 12.28
C ALA A 44 -14.41 -5.52 13.11
N VAL A 45 -14.80 -4.27 13.38
CA VAL A 45 -14.05 -3.35 14.25
C VAL A 45 -13.92 -3.92 15.66
N ALA A 46 -15.03 -4.39 16.24
CA ALA A 46 -15.02 -5.03 17.55
C ALA A 46 -14.10 -6.25 17.57
N ARG A 47 -14.14 -7.07 16.50
CA ARG A 47 -13.31 -8.27 16.40
C ARG A 47 -11.82 -7.96 16.35
N CYS A 48 -11.39 -6.92 15.62
CA CYS A 48 -9.98 -6.49 15.67
C CYS A 48 -9.57 -6.13 17.11
N ARG A 49 -10.44 -5.42 17.86
CA ARG A 49 -10.17 -5.01 19.25
C ARG A 49 -10.08 -6.18 20.23
N GLU A 50 -10.96 -7.17 20.10
CA GLU A 50 -10.90 -8.41 20.90
C GLU A 50 -9.59 -9.16 20.72
N LEU A 51 -8.98 -9.06 19.54
CA LEU A 51 -7.69 -9.66 19.22
C LEU A 51 -6.49 -8.78 19.63
N GLY A 52 -6.73 -7.68 20.34
CA GLY A 52 -5.67 -6.75 20.76
C GLY A 52 -5.14 -5.87 19.63
N ALA A 53 -5.89 -5.70 18.54
CA ALA A 53 -5.54 -4.89 17.38
C ALA A 53 -6.58 -3.80 17.10
N ASN A 54 -6.31 -2.93 16.14
CA ASN A 54 -7.28 -1.97 15.61
C ASN A 54 -7.62 -2.31 14.17
N ILE A 55 -8.78 -1.87 13.68
CA ILE A 55 -9.06 -1.91 12.24
C ILE A 55 -8.03 -1.04 11.52
N TYR A 56 -7.50 -1.51 10.41
CA TYR A 56 -6.40 -0.84 9.71
C TYR A 56 -6.82 0.57 9.27
N PRO A 57 -5.98 1.61 9.46
CA PRO A 57 -6.35 2.98 9.12
C PRO A 57 -6.56 3.15 7.61
N VAL A 58 -7.19 4.25 7.22
CA VAL A 58 -7.29 4.61 5.80
C VAL A 58 -5.90 4.93 5.26
N PRO A 59 -5.43 4.26 4.20
CA PRO A 59 -4.19 4.61 3.52
C PRO A 59 -4.19 6.06 3.06
N LEU A 60 -3.13 6.79 3.40
CA LEU A 60 -2.93 8.17 2.99
C LEU A 60 -2.17 8.28 1.66
N THR A 61 -1.45 7.22 1.29
CA THR A 61 -0.60 7.18 0.09
C THR A 61 -0.81 5.86 -0.65
N PRO A 62 -0.62 5.81 -1.98
CA PRO A 62 -0.75 4.57 -2.76
C PRO A 62 0.40 3.58 -2.49
N THR A 63 1.45 3.99 -1.77
CA THR A 63 2.58 3.14 -1.37
C THR A 63 2.40 2.54 0.03
N ASP A 64 1.20 2.65 0.61
CA ASP A 64 0.90 2.05 1.90
C ASP A 64 1.02 0.51 1.83
N PRO A 65 1.71 -0.13 2.80
CA PRO A 65 1.97 -1.57 2.75
C PRO A 65 0.70 -2.42 2.74
N VAL A 66 -0.46 -1.87 3.11
CA VAL A 66 -1.73 -2.60 3.05
C VAL A 66 -2.14 -2.97 1.63
N TYR A 67 -1.71 -2.22 0.61
CA TYR A 67 -2.06 -2.55 -0.78
C TYR A 67 -1.36 -3.84 -1.22
N ASP A 68 -0.06 -3.94 -0.96
CA ASP A 68 0.71 -5.16 -1.22
C ASP A 68 0.18 -6.33 -0.37
N PHE A 69 -0.13 -6.06 0.90
CA PHE A 69 -0.71 -7.06 1.80
C PHE A 69 -2.05 -7.59 1.28
N VAL A 70 -3.02 -6.72 0.96
CA VAL A 70 -4.34 -7.12 0.44
C VAL A 70 -4.23 -7.76 -0.93
N GLY A 71 -3.26 -7.34 -1.76
CA GLY A 71 -2.99 -7.97 -3.05
C GLY A 71 -2.56 -9.43 -2.94
N SER A 72 -1.92 -9.81 -1.82
CA SER A 72 -1.59 -11.21 -1.51
C SER A 72 -2.75 -12.03 -0.95
N GLN A 73 -3.88 -11.41 -0.63
CA GLN A 73 -5.08 -12.07 -0.12
C GLN A 73 -6.02 -12.46 -1.28
N PRO A 74 -6.95 -13.41 -1.10
CA PRO A 74 -7.94 -13.74 -2.12
C PRO A 74 -8.72 -12.53 -2.64
N GLU A 75 -9.24 -12.60 -3.85
CA GLU A 75 -10.11 -11.54 -4.39
C GLU A 75 -11.29 -11.25 -3.46
N GLY A 76 -11.61 -9.97 -3.31
CA GLY A 76 -12.69 -9.54 -2.44
C GLY A 76 -12.47 -8.18 -1.82
N ARG A 77 -13.41 -7.80 -0.95
CA ARG A 77 -13.36 -6.58 -0.16
C ARG A 77 -12.93 -6.89 1.26
N TYR A 78 -12.12 -6.02 1.82
CA TYR A 78 -11.60 -6.12 3.17
C TYR A 78 -11.88 -4.82 3.91
N TRP A 79 -12.62 -4.89 5.02
CA TRP A 79 -12.91 -3.72 5.84
C TRP A 79 -11.63 -3.09 6.38
N ILE A 80 -11.57 -1.76 6.27
CA ILE A 80 -10.56 -0.89 6.88
C ILE A 80 -11.30 0.28 7.54
N MET A 81 -10.60 1.10 8.29
CA MET A 81 -11.16 2.27 8.96
C MET A 81 -11.99 3.12 8.00
N ARG A 82 -13.15 3.54 8.49
CA ARG A 82 -14.10 4.35 7.73
C ARG A 82 -13.57 5.77 7.48
N ARG A 83 -13.74 6.27 6.25
CA ARG A 83 -13.51 7.68 5.87
C ARG A 83 -14.58 8.65 6.35
N GLY A 84 -15.77 8.14 6.66
CA GLY A 84 -16.97 8.89 7.06
C GLY A 84 -18.18 8.59 6.15
N GLY A 85 -19.23 9.41 6.22
CA GLY A 85 -20.36 9.36 5.28
C GLY A 85 -21.50 8.41 5.66
N ARG A 86 -22.13 7.78 4.66
CA ARG A 86 -23.23 6.80 4.82
C ARG A 86 -22.82 5.36 4.52
N THR A 87 -21.68 5.16 3.87
CA THR A 87 -21.08 3.87 3.51
C THR A 87 -19.87 3.58 4.40
N CYS A 88 -19.31 2.38 4.29
CA CYS A 88 -18.11 1.96 4.97
C CYS A 88 -16.98 1.70 3.97
N THR A 89 -15.76 2.02 4.38
CA THR A 89 -14.58 1.97 3.53
C THR A 89 -13.94 0.58 3.59
N CYS A 90 -13.55 0.06 2.44
CA CYS A 90 -12.82 -1.20 2.30
C CYS A 90 -11.68 -1.04 1.30
N ILE A 91 -10.73 -1.97 1.34
CA ILE A 91 -9.78 -2.20 0.26
C ILE A 91 -10.25 -3.41 -0.51
N ARG A 92 -10.30 -3.30 -1.83
CA ARG A 92 -10.75 -4.35 -2.72
C ARG A 92 -9.58 -4.87 -3.54
N ASN A 93 -9.35 -6.18 -3.46
CA ASN A 93 -8.54 -6.90 -4.44
C ASN A 93 -9.47 -7.38 -5.57
N ILE A 94 -9.24 -6.91 -6.79
CA ILE A 94 -10.11 -7.13 -7.96
C ILE A 94 -9.57 -8.23 -8.88
N ARG A 95 -8.25 -8.40 -8.94
CA ARG A 95 -7.57 -9.29 -9.90
C ARG A 95 -6.32 -9.92 -9.28
N ASP A 96 -6.50 -10.76 -8.27
CA ASP A 96 -5.43 -11.49 -7.56
C ASP A 96 -4.16 -10.65 -7.29
N GLY A 97 -4.34 -9.41 -6.84
CA GLY A 97 -3.27 -8.48 -6.46
C GLY A 97 -2.75 -7.56 -7.56
N SER A 98 -3.18 -7.75 -8.82
CA SER A 98 -2.82 -6.84 -9.92
C SER A 98 -3.62 -5.54 -9.92
N ASP A 99 -4.73 -5.49 -9.19
CA ASP A 99 -5.59 -4.32 -9.04
C ASP A 99 -6.17 -4.29 -7.62
N VAL A 100 -5.57 -3.46 -6.77
CA VAL A 100 -5.95 -3.27 -5.37
C VAL A 100 -6.23 -1.80 -5.13
N GLN A 101 -7.47 -1.49 -4.75
CA GLN A 101 -7.92 -0.12 -4.61
C GLN A 101 -8.85 0.07 -3.42
N LEU A 102 -9.02 1.32 -3.03
CA LEU A 102 -10.06 1.69 -2.07
C LEU A 102 -11.43 1.61 -2.73
N ASP A 103 -12.40 1.13 -1.97
CA ASP A 103 -13.78 0.98 -2.38
C ASP A 103 -14.71 1.31 -1.20
N GLU A 104 -15.97 1.56 -1.51
CA GLU A 104 -17.02 1.83 -0.53
C GLU A 104 -18.11 0.75 -0.65
N ALA A 105 -18.64 0.31 0.49
CA ALA A 105 -19.67 -0.70 0.56
C ALA A 105 -20.70 -0.39 1.66
N ILE A 106 -21.83 -1.10 1.64
CA ILE A 106 -22.87 -0.93 2.66
C ILE A 106 -22.28 -1.48 3.96
N CYS A 107 -22.39 -0.74 5.07
CA CYS A 107 -21.76 -1.14 6.33
C CYS A 107 -22.27 -2.48 6.89
N GLY A 108 -23.47 -2.92 6.47
CA GLY A 108 -24.03 -4.22 6.80
C GLY A 108 -23.54 -5.39 5.93
N ASP A 109 -22.77 -5.12 4.87
CA ASP A 109 -22.20 -6.18 4.02
C ASP A 109 -21.21 -7.02 4.83
N LEU A 110 -21.18 -8.33 4.55
CA LEU A 110 -20.30 -9.26 5.24
C LEU A 110 -18.97 -9.37 4.50
N ASN A 111 -17.94 -8.71 5.04
CA ASN A 111 -16.59 -8.77 4.49
C ASN A 111 -15.58 -9.16 5.57
N PRO A 112 -14.47 -9.83 5.19
CA PRO A 112 -13.30 -9.93 6.06
C PRO A 112 -12.76 -8.53 6.39
N ALA A 113 -11.86 -8.43 7.38
CA ALA A 113 -11.29 -7.15 7.82
C ALA A 113 -9.77 -7.20 7.89
N VAL A 114 -9.13 -6.08 7.56
CA VAL A 114 -7.71 -5.88 7.83
C VAL A 114 -7.56 -5.24 9.20
N CYS A 115 -6.82 -5.91 10.07
CA CYS A 115 -6.47 -5.39 11.39
C CYS A 115 -4.96 -5.08 11.45
N GLY A 116 -4.58 -4.18 12.35
CA GLY A 116 -3.20 -3.79 12.61
C GLY A 116 -2.90 -3.63 14.10
N SER A 117 -1.76 -4.14 14.55
CA SER A 117 -1.17 -3.84 15.86
C SER A 117 -0.03 -2.82 15.67
N PHE A 118 -0.37 -1.53 15.71
CA PHE A 118 0.55 -0.40 15.54
C PHE A 118 0.42 0.58 16.70
#